data_AF-A0A7C3YD61-F1
#
_entry.id   AF-A0A7C3YD61-F1
#
_cell.length_a   1.000
_cell.length_b   1.000
_cell.length_c   1.000
_cell.angle_alpha   90.00
_cell.angle_beta   90.00
_cell.angle_gamma   90.00
#
_symmetry.space_group_name_H-M   'P 1'
#
loop_
_entity.id
_entity.type
_entity.pdbx_description
1 polymer ?
#
loop_
_entity_poly.entity_id
_entity_poly.type
_entity_poly.pdbx_seq_one_letter_code
_entity_poly.pdbx_strand_id
1 'polypeptide(L)'
;SLLVAMLGIYVLVSGLHRRVAPSTLAEGWARTSSGDRARTGLAAAIIGVGWFIVCVYIIIPHFSTSGEVVLFQRYAEVGGSPQGLLATLLRNPLAVLARLVAPEKLGYLAGLLASAGFLSLAAPWTLILAAPSLGINMLSNYAPMYSGLSHYSAPIVPFVIIGAIYGAHFLCGVLEKRLRLSTHHALLLVLGWLLLTATAYQAVVGFTPLSLQYRIPRVTAHDRLVSRFVQQIPATAALSVQTPLHPHLSSRAVIYPFPVINDADFVLVDVTARPTMHPNDLKDAVSRLIGQEGFGIVDAADGYILLQKGNGQTELPRAFYSAFLVDDPKPQYPVVINFGPNLRLLGYDIEDVDEGRQPWTRTRLYWQVLGPVPGDLRLYPYYVDDDGRIIEDTTQRPLVSPLWYPPSLWKQGDTIVVQTLPWPLGDHFSLAVGVMQGNNWANRAARLSVHLVQTTTPVRPLEGGTAVVLGRFERVLTKLQARQRPAPRPSQRTDATFADQIRLLGYDLRGLQGRLKAGQTVEVTLYWQALVKPDADYHTFAHIYDTAGHVAAQSDGVTGEQYPISWWLPGQVVTETRTIAIPSGTSDNLSPSVSVGLYRLDDGRRLPVSGRDGRLAGDAFQIALPQK
;
A
#
# COMPACT_ATOMS: atom_id res chain seq x y z
N SER A 1 -35.31 11.35 -8.21
CA SER A 1 -35.90 12.27 -9.22
C SER A 1 -35.51 11.85 -10.64
N LEU A 2 -34.22 11.83 -11.01
CA LEU A 2 -33.80 11.49 -12.39
C LEU A 2 -34.12 10.04 -12.82
N LEU A 3 -34.10 9.07 -11.90
CA LEU A 3 -34.57 7.71 -12.18
C LEU A 3 -36.07 7.67 -12.51
N VAL A 4 -36.88 8.44 -11.79
CA VAL A 4 -38.32 8.59 -12.07
C VAL A 4 -38.52 9.25 -13.43
N ALA A 5 -37.68 10.24 -13.77
CA ALA A 5 -37.72 10.86 -15.08
C ALA A 5 -37.44 9.86 -16.21
N MET A 6 -36.42 9.02 -16.07
CA MET A 6 -36.11 7.98 -17.07
C MET A 6 -37.16 6.88 -17.13
N LEU A 7 -37.74 6.49 -16.00
CA LEU A 7 -38.87 5.56 -15.99
C LEU A 7 -40.06 6.15 -16.77
N GLY A 8 -40.33 7.45 -16.59
CA GLY A 8 -41.34 8.17 -17.37
C GLY A 8 -41.04 8.16 -18.88
N ILE A 9 -39.79 8.44 -19.27
CA ILE A 9 -39.36 8.37 -20.68
C ILE A 9 -39.49 6.95 -21.24
N TYR A 10 -39.09 5.94 -20.47
CA TYR A 10 -39.23 4.54 -20.89
C TYR A 10 -40.70 4.18 -21.14
N VAL A 11 -41.59 4.54 -20.22
CA VAL A 11 -43.04 4.32 -20.36
C VAL A 11 -43.59 5.09 -21.56
N LEU A 12 -43.17 6.33 -21.76
CA LEU A 12 -43.54 7.15 -22.92
C LEU A 12 -43.17 6.46 -24.25
N VAL A 13 -41.91 6.05 -24.40
CA VAL A 13 -41.43 5.41 -25.63
C VAL A 13 -42.11 4.04 -25.85
N SER A 14 -42.33 3.27 -24.79
CA SER A 14 -43.06 2.00 -24.87
C SER A 14 -44.53 2.17 -25.26
N GLY A 15 -45.16 3.28 -24.87
CA GLY A 15 -46.52 3.65 -25.25
C GLY A 15 -46.62 4.06 -26.72
N LEU A 16 -45.57 4.71 -27.25
CA LEU A 16 -45.49 5.16 -28.65
C LEU A 16 -45.12 4.02 -29.62
N HIS A 17 -44.37 3.01 -29.16
CA HIS A 17 -43.92 1.90 -30.00
C HIS A 17 -44.26 0.51 -29.42
N ARG A 18 -45.29 -0.15 -29.98
CA ARG A 18 -45.70 -1.54 -29.62
C ARG A 18 -44.59 -2.59 -29.77
N ARG A 19 -43.53 -2.32 -30.53
CA ARG A 19 -42.43 -3.27 -30.81
C ARG A 19 -41.27 -3.21 -29.81
N VAL A 20 -41.25 -2.23 -28.91
CA VAL A 20 -40.08 -1.95 -28.05
C VAL A 20 -40.18 -2.63 -26.67
N ALA A 21 -41.37 -3.11 -26.27
CA ALA A 21 -41.57 -3.80 -25.01
C ALA A 21 -41.56 -5.34 -25.20
N PRO A 22 -40.78 -6.10 -24.42
CA PRO A 22 -40.91 -7.56 -24.38
C PRO A 22 -42.33 -7.94 -23.92
N SER A 23 -42.94 -8.91 -24.61
CA SER A 23 -44.36 -9.28 -24.50
C SER A 23 -44.83 -9.64 -23.09
N THR A 24 -43.92 -9.99 -22.17
CA THR A 24 -44.24 -10.47 -20.83
C THR A 24 -44.53 -9.37 -19.80
N LEU A 25 -44.07 -8.12 -19.98
CA LEU A 25 -44.53 -6.98 -19.15
C LEU A 25 -45.87 -6.41 -19.61
N ALA A 26 -46.27 -6.74 -20.85
CA ALA A 26 -47.50 -6.25 -21.44
C ALA A 26 -48.75 -6.85 -20.78
N GLU A 27 -48.65 -8.01 -20.12
CA GLU A 27 -49.80 -8.72 -19.53
C GLU A 27 -50.35 -8.04 -18.27
N GLY A 28 -49.50 -7.49 -17.40
CA GLY A 28 -49.94 -6.71 -16.23
C GLY A 28 -50.51 -5.32 -16.57
N TRP A 29 -50.15 -4.79 -17.74
CA TRP A 29 -50.47 -3.43 -18.20
C TRP A 29 -51.50 -3.41 -19.33
N ALA A 30 -52.04 -4.58 -19.68
CA ALA A 30 -52.98 -4.80 -20.79
C ALA A 30 -54.31 -4.01 -20.67
N ARG A 31 -54.58 -3.38 -19.52
CA ARG A 31 -55.80 -2.60 -19.27
C ARG A 31 -55.71 -1.11 -19.64
N THR A 32 -54.55 -0.60 -20.08
CA THR A 32 -54.37 0.84 -20.40
C THR A 32 -54.10 1.09 -21.89
N SER A 33 -54.81 2.07 -22.46
CA SER A 33 -54.62 2.47 -23.85
C SER A 33 -53.19 2.98 -24.08
N SER A 34 -52.67 2.85 -25.30
CA SER A 34 -51.32 3.35 -25.64
C SER A 34 -51.19 4.87 -25.42
N GLY A 35 -52.28 5.61 -25.59
CA GLY A 35 -52.35 7.05 -25.32
C GLY A 35 -52.22 7.39 -23.83
N ASP A 36 -52.87 6.62 -22.95
CA ASP A 36 -52.79 6.84 -21.50
C ASP A 36 -51.41 6.52 -20.95
N ARG A 37 -50.74 5.50 -21.51
CA ARG A 37 -49.34 5.17 -21.19
C ARG A 37 -48.40 6.29 -21.58
N ALA A 38 -48.54 6.83 -22.79
CA ALA A 38 -47.70 7.96 -23.24
C ALA A 38 -47.88 9.20 -22.33
N ARG A 39 -49.13 9.54 -21.98
CA ARG A 39 -49.44 10.66 -21.09
C ARG A 39 -48.87 10.45 -19.68
N THR A 40 -49.04 9.26 -19.12
CA THR A 40 -48.52 8.92 -17.79
C THR A 40 -46.99 8.96 -17.77
N GLY A 41 -46.34 8.43 -18.81
CA GLY A 41 -44.88 8.48 -18.95
C GLY A 41 -44.36 9.91 -19.05
N LEU A 42 -45.00 10.75 -19.86
CA LEU A 42 -44.64 12.17 -19.99
C LEU A 42 -44.83 12.92 -18.66
N ALA A 43 -45.94 12.71 -17.97
CA ALA A 43 -46.19 13.32 -16.66
C ALA A 43 -45.12 12.93 -15.64
N ALA A 44 -44.79 11.63 -15.54
CA ALA A 44 -43.73 11.15 -14.67
C ALA A 44 -42.35 11.73 -15.04
N ALA A 45 -42.06 11.89 -16.34
CA ALA A 45 -40.83 12.53 -16.81
C ALA A 45 -40.74 13.99 -16.34
N ILE A 46 -41.79 14.77 -16.57
CA ILE A 46 -41.86 16.19 -16.18
C ILE A 46 -41.77 16.34 -14.66
N ILE A 47 -42.54 15.57 -13.90
CA ILE A 47 -42.50 15.63 -12.43
C ILE A 47 -41.11 15.24 -11.92
N GLY A 48 -40.50 14.20 -12.48
CA GLY A 48 -39.16 13.76 -12.12
C GLY A 48 -38.08 14.84 -12.35
N VAL A 49 -38.12 15.51 -13.51
CA VAL A 49 -37.19 16.61 -13.84
C VAL A 49 -37.48 17.85 -12.98
N GLY A 50 -38.76 18.22 -12.82
CA GLY A 50 -39.17 19.35 -11.98
C GLY A 50 -38.72 19.17 -10.53
N TRP A 51 -38.94 17.98 -9.96
CA TRP A 51 -38.48 17.66 -8.61
C TRP A 51 -36.95 17.68 -8.49
N PHE A 52 -36.22 17.20 -9.51
CA PHE A 52 -34.76 17.33 -9.54
C PHE A 52 -34.32 18.79 -9.47
N ILE A 53 -34.92 19.67 -10.28
CA ILE A 53 -34.59 21.10 -10.32
C ILE A 53 -34.87 21.75 -8.96
N VAL A 54 -36.04 21.48 -8.36
CA VAL A 54 -36.40 22.01 -7.04
C VAL A 54 -35.41 21.54 -5.97
N CYS A 55 -35.10 20.25 -5.91
CA CYS A 55 -34.14 19.73 -4.94
C CYS A 55 -32.75 20.37 -5.11
N VAL A 56 -32.22 20.39 -6.33
CA VAL A 56 -30.82 20.78 -6.58
C VAL A 56 -30.61 22.29 -6.53
N TYR A 57 -31.56 23.09 -7.03
CA TYR A 57 -31.37 24.54 -7.18
C TYR A 57 -32.15 25.38 -6.17
N ILE A 58 -33.05 24.78 -5.38
CA ILE A 58 -33.82 25.50 -4.37
C ILE A 58 -33.54 24.93 -2.98
N ILE A 59 -33.83 23.64 -2.76
CA ILE A 59 -33.75 23.03 -1.43
C ILE A 59 -32.30 22.94 -0.93
N ILE A 60 -31.40 22.35 -1.72
CA ILE A 60 -30.00 22.18 -1.29
C ILE A 60 -29.32 23.54 -1.01
N PRO A 61 -29.38 24.55 -1.90
CA PRO A 61 -28.84 25.88 -1.64
C PRO A 61 -29.42 26.55 -0.39
N HIS A 62 -30.72 26.40 -0.13
CA HIS A 62 -31.38 27.00 1.03
C HIS A 62 -30.81 26.50 2.37
N PHE A 63 -30.41 25.23 2.45
CA PHE A 63 -29.80 24.63 3.65
C PHE A 63 -28.27 24.60 3.61
N SER A 64 -27.65 25.03 2.51
CA SER A 64 -26.20 25.07 2.38
C SER A 64 -25.63 26.32 3.02
N THR A 65 -24.63 26.17 3.88
CA THR A 65 -23.94 27.31 4.52
C THR A 65 -23.20 28.20 3.51
N SER A 66 -22.81 27.65 2.37
CA SER A 66 -22.18 28.41 1.27
C SER A 66 -23.19 28.91 0.22
N GLY A 67 -24.46 28.52 0.32
CA GLY A 67 -25.46 28.75 -0.75
C GLY A 67 -25.21 27.93 -2.02
N GLU A 68 -24.14 27.12 -2.06
CA GLU A 68 -23.78 26.29 -3.22
C GLU A 68 -24.05 24.81 -2.98
N VAL A 69 -24.20 24.06 -4.07
CA VAL A 69 -24.32 22.60 -4.02
C VAL A 69 -22.92 22.00 -3.89
N VAL A 70 -22.50 21.66 -2.68
CA VAL A 70 -21.14 21.14 -2.38
C VAL A 70 -20.73 19.94 -3.26
N LEU A 71 -21.69 19.10 -3.65
CA LEU A 71 -21.44 17.92 -4.49
C LEU A 71 -20.96 18.25 -5.92
N PHE A 72 -21.14 19.49 -6.38
CA PHE A 72 -20.72 19.94 -7.71
C PHE A 72 -19.21 19.91 -7.92
N GLN A 73 -18.41 20.05 -6.85
CA GLN A 73 -16.96 19.90 -6.91
C GLN A 73 -16.52 18.55 -7.45
N ARG A 74 -17.36 17.51 -7.29
CA ARG A 74 -17.11 16.16 -7.83
C ARG A 74 -17.17 16.09 -9.37
N TYR A 75 -17.55 17.17 -10.02
CA TYR A 75 -17.74 17.29 -11.47
C TYR A 75 -16.96 18.46 -12.07
N ALA A 76 -16.01 19.04 -11.33
CA ALA A 76 -15.26 20.21 -11.76
C ALA A 76 -14.64 20.05 -13.16
N GLU A 77 -14.14 18.85 -13.47
CA GLU A 77 -13.54 18.49 -14.77
C GLU A 77 -14.52 18.55 -15.95
N VAL A 78 -15.82 18.46 -15.70
CA VAL A 78 -16.89 18.54 -16.71
C VAL A 78 -17.78 19.78 -16.50
N GLY A 79 -17.24 20.81 -15.87
CA GLY A 79 -17.91 22.11 -15.69
C GLY A 79 -18.69 22.28 -14.38
N GLY A 80 -18.59 21.32 -13.46
CA GLY A 80 -19.01 21.49 -12.05
C GLY A 80 -20.50 21.75 -11.85
N SER A 81 -21.36 21.48 -12.82
CA SER A 81 -22.82 21.64 -12.70
C SER A 81 -23.51 21.00 -13.90
N PRO A 82 -24.84 20.75 -13.87
CA PRO A 82 -25.57 20.32 -15.05
C PRO A 82 -25.46 21.29 -16.25
N GLN A 83 -25.50 22.61 -16.03
CA GLN A 83 -25.31 23.60 -17.10
C GLN A 83 -23.87 23.59 -17.61
N GLY A 84 -22.89 23.48 -16.71
CA GLY A 84 -21.47 23.35 -17.05
C GLY A 84 -21.18 22.08 -17.86
N LEU A 85 -21.83 20.96 -17.54
CA LEU A 85 -21.75 19.72 -18.31
C LEU A 85 -22.28 19.92 -19.73
N LEU A 86 -23.44 20.56 -19.88
CA LEU A 86 -24.00 20.88 -21.21
C LEU A 86 -23.07 21.79 -22.01
N ALA A 87 -22.52 22.83 -21.38
CA ALA A 87 -21.55 23.73 -22.02
C ALA A 87 -20.27 22.99 -22.43
N THR A 88 -19.77 22.09 -21.59
CA THR A 88 -18.59 21.25 -21.87
C THR A 88 -18.86 20.29 -23.00
N LEU A 89 -20.04 19.65 -23.03
CA LEU A 89 -20.43 18.73 -24.09
C LEU A 89 -20.48 19.42 -25.47
N LEU A 90 -20.93 20.69 -25.51
CA LEU A 90 -20.99 21.47 -26.74
C LEU A 90 -19.62 22.01 -27.18
N ARG A 91 -18.78 22.45 -26.22
CA ARG A 91 -17.49 23.08 -26.51
C ARG A 91 -16.35 22.07 -26.69
N ASN A 92 -16.40 20.96 -25.94
CA ASN A 92 -15.36 19.93 -25.91
C ASN A 92 -15.96 18.53 -25.62
N PRO A 93 -16.69 17.93 -26.57
CA PRO A 93 -17.30 16.62 -26.40
C PRO A 93 -16.26 15.51 -26.17
N LEU A 94 -15.04 15.66 -26.72
CA LEU A 94 -13.96 14.69 -26.56
C LEU A 94 -13.47 14.59 -25.11
N ALA A 95 -13.47 15.70 -24.35
CA ALA A 95 -13.11 15.67 -22.93
C ALA A 95 -14.13 14.85 -22.10
N VAL A 96 -15.42 15.00 -22.38
CA VAL A 96 -16.47 14.22 -21.73
C VAL A 96 -16.33 12.73 -22.09
N LEU A 97 -16.10 12.43 -23.38
CA LEU A 97 -15.91 11.06 -23.84
C LEU A 97 -14.67 10.41 -23.20
N ALA A 98 -13.54 11.13 -23.19
CA ALA A 98 -12.29 10.68 -22.56
C ALA A 98 -12.51 10.30 -21.10
N ARG A 99 -13.38 11.03 -20.38
CA ARG A 99 -13.73 10.69 -19.01
C ARG A 99 -14.54 9.41 -18.90
N LEU A 100 -15.53 9.22 -19.78
CA LEU A 100 -16.38 8.03 -19.77
C LEU A 100 -15.60 6.75 -20.13
N VAL A 101 -14.59 6.85 -20.98
CA VAL A 101 -13.77 5.71 -21.45
C VAL A 101 -12.45 5.55 -20.68
N ALA A 102 -12.25 6.28 -19.59
CA ALA A 102 -11.06 6.11 -18.76
C ALA A 102 -10.98 4.66 -18.23
N PRO A 103 -9.77 4.05 -18.14
CA PRO A 103 -9.62 2.63 -17.81
C PRO A 103 -10.34 2.21 -16.52
N GLU A 104 -10.28 3.03 -15.48
CA GLU A 104 -10.93 2.78 -14.19
C GLU A 104 -12.47 2.80 -14.29
N LYS A 105 -13.01 3.60 -15.23
CA LYS A 105 -14.45 3.72 -15.50
C LYS A 105 -14.96 2.55 -16.32
N LEU A 106 -14.17 2.10 -17.29
CA LEU A 106 -14.46 0.89 -18.06
C LEU A 106 -14.39 -0.36 -17.17
N GLY A 107 -13.39 -0.44 -16.27
CA GLY A 107 -13.29 -1.51 -15.29
C GLY A 107 -14.50 -1.57 -14.34
N TYR A 108 -14.99 -0.41 -13.89
CA TYR A 108 -16.22 -0.31 -13.12
C TYR A 108 -17.45 -0.82 -13.86
N LEU A 109 -17.66 -0.35 -15.09
CA LEU A 109 -18.79 -0.78 -15.92
C LEU A 109 -18.71 -2.29 -16.22
N ALA A 110 -17.54 -2.78 -16.59
CA ALA A 110 -17.30 -4.21 -16.81
C ALA A 110 -17.61 -5.02 -15.55
N GLY A 111 -17.22 -4.54 -14.37
CA GLY A 111 -17.53 -5.19 -13.08
C GLY A 111 -19.02 -5.28 -12.79
N LEU A 112 -19.77 -4.18 -13.01
CA LEU A 112 -21.23 -4.18 -12.88
C LEU A 112 -21.88 -5.20 -13.80
N LEU A 113 -21.46 -5.27 -15.06
CA LEU A 113 -22.02 -6.20 -16.05
C LEU A 113 -21.61 -7.65 -15.78
N ALA A 114 -20.35 -7.88 -15.37
CA ALA A 114 -19.81 -9.19 -15.04
C ALA A 114 -20.56 -9.85 -13.88
N SER A 115 -21.02 -9.07 -12.89
CA SER A 115 -21.86 -9.57 -11.79
C SER A 115 -23.18 -10.21 -12.26
N ALA A 116 -23.63 -9.87 -13.47
CA ALA A 116 -24.81 -10.43 -14.12
C ALA A 116 -24.46 -11.19 -15.41
N GLY A 117 -23.23 -11.69 -15.53
CA GLY A 117 -22.73 -12.46 -16.66
C GLY A 117 -22.78 -11.76 -18.01
N PHE A 118 -22.73 -10.42 -18.01
CA PHE A 118 -22.90 -9.59 -19.21
C PHE A 118 -24.23 -9.79 -19.95
N LEU A 119 -25.19 -10.52 -19.35
CA LEU A 119 -26.46 -10.85 -19.97
C LEU A 119 -27.28 -9.60 -20.27
N SER A 120 -27.13 -8.55 -19.46
CA SER A 120 -27.81 -7.27 -19.65
C SER A 120 -27.47 -6.56 -20.96
N LEU A 121 -26.33 -6.87 -21.59
CA LEU A 121 -25.98 -6.35 -22.92
C LEU A 121 -26.89 -6.90 -24.03
N ALA A 122 -27.53 -8.05 -23.82
CA ALA A 122 -28.51 -8.61 -24.75
C ALA A 122 -29.90 -7.95 -24.63
N ALA A 123 -30.11 -7.08 -23.64
CA ALA A 123 -31.33 -6.28 -23.49
C ALA A 123 -31.01 -4.80 -23.18
N PRO A 124 -30.28 -4.10 -24.08
CA PRO A 124 -29.71 -2.78 -23.80
C PRO A 124 -30.77 -1.71 -23.49
N TRP A 125 -32.01 -1.91 -23.96
CA TRP A 125 -33.12 -0.99 -23.71
C TRP A 125 -33.46 -0.82 -22.23
N THR A 126 -33.21 -1.84 -21.42
CA THR A 126 -33.42 -1.80 -19.96
C THR A 126 -32.35 -0.97 -19.25
N LEU A 127 -31.13 -0.93 -19.80
CA LEU A 127 -30.01 -0.19 -19.23
C LEU A 127 -30.17 1.32 -19.36
N ILE A 128 -31.03 1.80 -20.26
CA ILE A 128 -31.40 3.23 -20.36
C ILE A 128 -31.97 3.74 -19.02
N LEU A 129 -32.69 2.89 -18.28
CA LEU A 129 -33.22 3.25 -16.97
C LEU A 129 -32.12 3.54 -15.93
N ALA A 130 -30.96 2.88 -16.06
CA ALA A 130 -29.79 3.12 -15.23
C ALA A 130 -28.94 4.31 -15.71
N ALA A 131 -29.15 4.82 -16.92
CA ALA A 131 -28.26 5.78 -17.56
C ALA A 131 -27.98 7.05 -16.72
N PRO A 132 -28.94 7.66 -16.00
CA PRO A 132 -28.65 8.85 -15.19
C PRO A 132 -27.74 8.53 -14.02
N SER A 133 -28.03 7.46 -13.27
CA SER A 133 -27.22 7.05 -12.13
C SER A 133 -25.82 6.59 -12.58
N LEU A 134 -25.74 5.88 -13.70
CA LEU A 134 -24.48 5.49 -14.30
C LEU A 134 -23.68 6.73 -14.75
N GLY A 135 -24.31 7.69 -15.42
CA GLY A 135 -23.69 8.94 -15.85
C GLY A 135 -23.16 9.77 -14.69
N ILE A 136 -23.95 9.90 -13.61
CA ILE A 136 -23.55 10.57 -12.36
C ILE A 136 -22.26 9.94 -11.80
N ASN A 137 -22.15 8.61 -11.81
CA ASN A 137 -20.96 7.93 -11.30
C ASN A 137 -19.77 8.03 -12.27
N MET A 138 -20.01 7.84 -13.57
CA MET A 138 -18.95 7.82 -14.58
C MET A 138 -18.34 9.19 -14.85
N LEU A 139 -19.12 10.27 -14.75
CA LEU A 139 -18.64 11.65 -14.93
C LEU A 139 -17.96 12.23 -13.69
N SER A 140 -18.07 11.59 -12.53
CA SER A 140 -17.49 12.11 -11.29
C SER A 140 -15.97 11.95 -11.25
N ASN A 141 -15.25 12.92 -10.68
CA ASN A 141 -13.84 12.77 -10.32
C ASN A 141 -13.61 12.11 -8.94
N TYR A 142 -14.68 11.71 -8.26
CA TYR A 142 -14.63 11.10 -6.94
C TYR A 142 -14.63 9.57 -7.03
N ALA A 143 -13.45 8.96 -6.88
CA ALA A 143 -13.21 7.52 -7.05
C ALA A 143 -14.24 6.58 -6.40
N PRO A 144 -14.73 6.83 -5.16
CA PRO A 144 -15.75 5.98 -4.55
C PRO A 144 -17.01 5.79 -5.39
N MET A 145 -17.41 6.76 -6.21
CA MET A 145 -18.62 6.68 -7.06
C MET A 145 -18.51 5.67 -8.20
N TYR A 146 -17.29 5.39 -8.65
CA TYR A 146 -17.02 4.49 -9.78
C TYR A 146 -16.00 3.41 -9.44
N SER A 147 -15.79 3.10 -8.16
CA SER A 147 -14.91 2.01 -7.74
C SER A 147 -15.62 0.65 -7.68
N GLY A 148 -16.95 0.67 -7.55
CA GLY A 148 -17.76 -0.51 -7.20
C GLY A 148 -17.57 -0.97 -5.75
N LEU A 149 -16.88 -0.18 -4.92
CA LEU A 149 -16.62 -0.48 -3.50
C LEU A 149 -17.58 0.20 -2.54
N SER A 150 -18.27 1.22 -3.01
CA SER A 150 -19.17 2.04 -2.21
C SER A 150 -20.62 1.87 -2.67
N HIS A 151 -21.55 2.38 -1.87
CA HIS A 151 -22.99 2.27 -2.08
C HIS A 151 -23.53 2.94 -3.35
N TYR A 152 -22.71 3.70 -4.09
CA TYR A 152 -23.14 4.47 -5.27
C TYR A 152 -23.66 3.62 -6.43
N SER A 153 -23.33 2.33 -6.48
CA SER A 153 -23.86 1.42 -7.49
C SER A 153 -25.26 0.89 -7.17
N ALA A 154 -25.72 1.01 -5.92
CA ALA A 154 -26.99 0.43 -5.48
C ALA A 154 -28.20 0.85 -6.34
N PRO A 155 -28.34 2.13 -6.79
CA PRO A 155 -29.45 2.53 -7.66
C PRO A 155 -29.35 2.01 -9.12
N ILE A 156 -28.19 1.47 -9.53
CA ILE A 156 -27.94 0.96 -10.88
C ILE A 156 -28.26 -0.54 -10.95
N VAL A 157 -27.91 -1.28 -9.90
CA VAL A 157 -27.97 -2.76 -9.85
C VAL A 157 -29.33 -3.33 -10.27
N PRO A 158 -30.49 -2.85 -9.78
CA PRO A 158 -31.79 -3.42 -10.17
C PRO A 158 -32.01 -3.46 -11.69
N PHE A 159 -31.60 -2.41 -12.41
CA PHE A 159 -31.78 -2.33 -13.86
C PHE A 159 -30.80 -3.24 -14.61
N VAL A 160 -29.59 -3.44 -14.09
CA VAL A 160 -28.65 -4.44 -14.61
C VAL A 160 -29.22 -5.84 -14.47
N ILE A 161 -29.82 -6.17 -13.32
CA ILE A 161 -30.46 -7.47 -13.07
C ILE A 161 -31.68 -7.67 -13.98
N ILE A 162 -32.54 -6.66 -14.10
CA ILE A 162 -33.69 -6.71 -15.02
C ILE A 162 -33.21 -6.93 -16.47
N GLY A 163 -32.17 -6.20 -16.90
CA GLY A 163 -31.56 -6.40 -18.21
C GLY A 163 -31.01 -7.81 -18.39
N ALA A 164 -30.39 -8.37 -17.36
CA ALA A 164 -29.87 -9.74 -17.40
C ALA A 164 -30.99 -10.79 -17.55
N ILE A 165 -32.15 -10.59 -16.93
CA ILE A 165 -33.32 -11.48 -17.08
C ILE A 165 -33.82 -11.46 -18.54
N TYR A 166 -34.00 -10.27 -19.12
CA TYR A 166 -34.44 -10.17 -20.51
C TYR A 166 -33.38 -10.66 -21.50
N GLY A 167 -32.11 -10.37 -21.22
CA GLY A 167 -31.00 -10.85 -22.01
C GLY A 167 -30.87 -12.37 -21.98
N ALA A 168 -31.07 -12.99 -20.81
CA ALA A 168 -31.13 -14.44 -20.67
C ALA A 168 -32.24 -15.05 -21.54
N HIS A 169 -33.43 -14.47 -21.49
CA HIS A 169 -34.55 -14.91 -22.33
C HIS A 169 -34.23 -14.80 -23.83
N PHE A 170 -33.68 -13.67 -24.27
CA PHE A 170 -33.26 -13.47 -25.65
C PHE A 170 -32.21 -14.50 -26.08
N LEU A 171 -31.17 -14.70 -25.27
CA LEU A 171 -30.09 -15.63 -25.59
C LEU A 171 -30.57 -17.09 -25.61
N CYS A 172 -31.49 -17.49 -24.73
CA CYS A 172 -32.10 -18.82 -24.80
C CYS A 172 -32.76 -19.03 -26.17
N GLY A 173 -33.58 -18.08 -26.64
CA GLY A 173 -34.22 -18.18 -27.96
C GLY A 173 -33.23 -18.19 -29.14
N VAL A 174 -32.07 -17.52 -29.00
CA VAL A 174 -30.99 -17.60 -29.99
C VAL A 174 -30.34 -18.98 -29.99
N LEU A 175 -30.02 -19.54 -28.82
CA LEU A 175 -29.40 -20.87 -28.67
C LEU A 175 -30.34 -21.99 -29.17
N GLU A 176 -31.63 -21.91 -28.83
CA GLU A 176 -32.66 -22.83 -29.35
C GLU A 176 -32.65 -22.86 -30.89
N LYS A 177 -32.63 -21.69 -31.54
CA LYS A 177 -32.70 -21.61 -33.01
C LYS A 177 -31.38 -21.96 -33.70
N ARG A 178 -30.25 -21.48 -33.17
CA ARG A 178 -28.93 -21.63 -33.81
C ARG A 178 -28.31 -22.99 -33.56
N LEU A 179 -28.48 -23.54 -32.36
CA LEU A 179 -27.88 -24.81 -31.93
C LEU A 179 -28.90 -25.94 -31.84
N ARG A 180 -30.18 -25.69 -32.16
CA ARG A 180 -31.28 -26.68 -32.11
C ARG A 180 -31.44 -27.33 -30.73
N LEU A 181 -31.15 -26.57 -29.68
CA LEU A 181 -31.30 -27.02 -28.29
C LEU A 181 -32.76 -26.89 -27.85
N SER A 182 -33.19 -27.76 -26.94
CA SER A 182 -34.45 -27.53 -26.20
C SER A 182 -34.30 -26.32 -25.27
N THR A 183 -35.40 -25.68 -24.90
CA THR A 183 -35.44 -24.58 -23.91
C THR A 183 -34.73 -24.91 -22.60
N HIS A 184 -34.88 -26.13 -22.09
CA HIS A 184 -34.22 -26.56 -20.85
C HIS A 184 -32.68 -26.50 -20.96
N HIS A 185 -32.11 -27.09 -22.01
CA HIS A 185 -30.65 -27.06 -22.26
C HIS A 185 -30.13 -25.65 -22.53
N ALA A 186 -30.86 -24.83 -23.29
CA ALA A 186 -30.49 -23.44 -23.53
C ALA A 186 -30.45 -22.63 -22.21
N LEU A 187 -31.44 -22.81 -21.35
CA LEU A 187 -31.49 -22.20 -20.03
C LEU A 187 -30.33 -22.66 -19.13
N LEU A 188 -30.01 -23.96 -19.10
CA LEU A 188 -28.88 -24.48 -18.34
C LEU A 188 -27.54 -23.87 -18.79
N LEU A 189 -27.34 -23.67 -20.09
CA LEU A 189 -26.13 -23.01 -20.61
C LEU A 189 -26.04 -21.55 -20.16
N VAL A 190 -27.15 -20.80 -20.26
CA VAL A 190 -27.19 -19.38 -19.83
C VAL A 190 -26.99 -19.25 -18.32
N LEU A 191 -27.63 -20.11 -17.51
CA LEU A 191 -27.45 -20.14 -16.06
C LEU A 191 -26.04 -20.59 -15.67
N GLY A 192 -25.48 -21.58 -16.36
CA GLY A 192 -24.10 -22.03 -16.17
C GLY A 192 -23.10 -20.92 -16.48
N TRP A 193 -23.34 -20.14 -17.54
CA TRP A 193 -22.55 -18.95 -17.86
C TRP A 193 -22.67 -17.86 -16.79
N LEU A 194 -23.89 -17.54 -16.35
CA LEU A 194 -24.11 -16.59 -15.27
C LEU A 194 -23.39 -17.01 -13.98
N LEU A 195 -23.51 -18.29 -13.60
CA LEU A 195 -22.86 -18.83 -12.42
C LEU A 195 -21.33 -18.76 -12.56
N LEU A 196 -20.78 -19.17 -13.70
CA LEU A 196 -19.35 -19.13 -13.96
C LEU A 196 -18.80 -17.70 -13.84
N THR A 197 -19.43 -16.75 -14.54
CA THR A 197 -18.98 -15.36 -14.58
C THR A 197 -19.16 -14.64 -13.24
N ALA A 198 -20.32 -14.79 -12.58
CA ALA A 198 -20.56 -14.22 -11.26
C ALA A 198 -19.62 -14.82 -10.21
N THR A 199 -19.36 -16.13 -10.25
CA THR A 199 -18.44 -16.79 -9.31
C THR A 199 -16.99 -16.38 -9.59
N ALA A 200 -16.56 -16.33 -10.85
CA ALA A 200 -15.22 -15.87 -11.22
C ALA A 200 -15.01 -14.40 -10.80
N TYR A 201 -16.00 -13.54 -11.04
CA TYR A 201 -15.94 -12.14 -10.61
C TYR A 201 -15.92 -12.04 -9.08
N GLN A 202 -16.74 -12.81 -8.37
CA GLN A 202 -16.74 -12.87 -6.91
C GLN A 202 -15.42 -13.38 -6.35
N ALA A 203 -14.78 -14.35 -7.01
CA ALA A 203 -13.50 -14.91 -6.59
C ALA A 203 -12.35 -13.90 -6.72
N VAL A 204 -12.38 -13.04 -7.75
CA VAL A 204 -11.32 -12.05 -7.99
C VAL A 204 -11.56 -10.74 -7.25
N VAL A 205 -12.83 -10.32 -7.12
CA VAL A 205 -13.21 -8.93 -6.83
C VAL A 205 -14.19 -8.79 -5.65
N GLY A 206 -14.72 -9.91 -5.16
CA GLY A 206 -15.76 -9.97 -4.12
C GLY A 206 -15.25 -9.85 -2.68
N PHE A 207 -16.21 -9.76 -1.73
CA PHE A 207 -15.98 -9.60 -0.29
C PHE A 207 -16.47 -10.78 0.56
N THR A 208 -16.91 -11.86 -0.08
CA THR A 208 -17.36 -13.07 0.64
C THR A 208 -16.19 -14.06 0.76
N PRO A 209 -16.31 -15.12 1.59
CA PRO A 209 -15.30 -16.17 1.69
C PRO A 209 -14.91 -16.88 0.38
N LEU A 210 -15.65 -16.66 -0.72
CA LEU A 210 -15.29 -17.15 -2.05
C LEU A 210 -14.19 -16.32 -2.72
N SER A 211 -13.93 -15.11 -2.24
CA SER A 211 -12.91 -14.21 -2.78
C SER A 211 -11.50 -14.65 -2.37
N LEU A 212 -10.57 -14.62 -3.32
CA LEU A 212 -9.14 -14.84 -3.11
C LEU A 212 -8.50 -13.76 -2.21
N GLN A 213 -9.19 -12.63 -2.04
CA GLN A 213 -8.76 -11.53 -1.18
C GLN A 213 -9.47 -11.54 0.19
N TYR A 214 -10.39 -12.48 0.43
CA TYR A 214 -11.14 -12.51 1.68
C TYR A 214 -10.24 -12.75 2.89
N ARG A 215 -10.37 -11.89 3.89
CA ARG A 215 -9.72 -12.04 5.18
C ARG A 215 -10.76 -12.02 6.28
N ILE A 216 -10.71 -13.02 7.16
CA ILE A 216 -11.57 -13.05 8.34
C ILE A 216 -11.12 -11.92 9.28
N PRO A 217 -12.00 -10.96 9.64
CA PRO A 217 -11.67 -9.95 10.63
C PRO A 217 -11.28 -10.61 11.95
N ARG A 218 -10.18 -10.14 12.56
CA ARG A 218 -9.71 -10.63 13.87
C ARG A 218 -10.11 -9.63 14.94
N VAL A 219 -10.83 -10.10 15.96
CA VAL A 219 -11.12 -9.32 17.17
C VAL A 219 -9.97 -9.51 18.15
N THR A 220 -9.19 -8.46 18.35
CA THR A 220 -8.02 -8.42 19.22
C THR A 220 -8.40 -8.17 20.69
N ALA A 221 -7.41 -8.24 21.59
CA ALA A 221 -7.62 -7.86 22.99
C ALA A 221 -7.99 -6.37 23.12
N HIS A 222 -7.35 -5.51 22.32
CA HIS A 222 -7.65 -4.10 22.19
C HIS A 222 -9.12 -3.85 21.82
N ASP A 223 -9.63 -4.52 20.77
CA ASP A 223 -11.03 -4.35 20.33
C ASP A 223 -12.05 -4.73 21.41
N ARG A 224 -11.74 -5.74 22.24
CA ARG A 224 -12.63 -6.17 23.33
C ARG A 224 -12.70 -5.16 24.47
N LEU A 225 -11.70 -4.28 24.63
CA LEU A 225 -11.72 -3.24 25.64
C LEU A 225 -12.81 -2.20 25.38
N VAL A 226 -13.32 -2.06 24.15
CA VAL A 226 -14.40 -1.10 23.85
C VAL A 226 -15.61 -1.29 24.77
N SER A 227 -15.95 -2.53 25.14
CA SER A 227 -17.08 -2.83 26.04
C SER A 227 -16.93 -2.19 27.43
N ARG A 228 -15.70 -2.07 27.95
CA ARG A 228 -15.42 -1.38 29.22
C ARG A 228 -15.79 0.09 29.15
N PHE A 229 -15.46 0.77 28.05
CA PHE A 229 -15.76 2.19 27.88
C PHE A 229 -17.25 2.42 27.60
N VAL A 230 -17.87 1.56 26.78
CA VAL A 230 -19.30 1.63 26.48
C VAL A 230 -20.16 1.54 27.75
N GLN A 231 -19.79 0.67 28.70
CA GLN A 231 -20.53 0.50 29.97
C GLN A 231 -20.48 1.72 30.90
N GLN A 232 -19.48 2.60 30.74
CA GLN A 232 -19.33 3.80 31.56
C GLN A 232 -20.17 4.98 31.04
N ILE A 233 -20.65 4.92 29.80
CA ILE A 233 -21.40 6.01 29.17
C ILE A 233 -22.91 5.75 29.35
N PRO A 234 -23.65 6.62 30.06
CA PRO A 234 -25.09 6.48 30.22
C PRO A 234 -25.82 6.38 28.86
N ALA A 235 -26.88 5.57 28.79
CA ALA A 235 -27.62 5.34 27.55
C ALA A 235 -28.35 6.60 27.04
N THR A 236 -28.61 7.58 27.91
CA THR A 236 -29.28 8.85 27.59
C THR A 236 -28.31 10.00 27.33
N ALA A 237 -27.01 9.83 27.58
CA ALA A 237 -26.04 10.91 27.44
C ALA A 237 -25.76 11.22 25.97
N ALA A 238 -25.58 12.51 25.65
CA ALA A 238 -25.14 12.92 24.32
C ALA A 238 -23.65 12.53 24.13
N LEU A 239 -23.31 11.97 22.98
CA LEU A 239 -21.99 11.37 22.75
C LEU A 239 -21.39 11.81 21.42
N SER A 240 -20.13 12.23 21.44
CA SER A 240 -19.29 12.34 20.25
C SER A 240 -18.32 11.16 20.19
N VAL A 241 -18.26 10.46 19.05
CA VAL A 241 -17.46 9.24 18.93
C VAL A 241 -16.94 9.03 17.51
N GLN A 242 -15.75 8.45 17.38
CA GLN A 242 -15.18 8.13 16.07
C GLN A 242 -16.00 7.06 15.33
N THR A 243 -16.00 7.15 14.00
CA THR A 243 -16.76 6.26 13.09
C THR A 243 -16.58 4.76 13.36
N PRO A 244 -15.37 4.22 13.64
CA PRO A 244 -15.22 2.79 13.91
C PRO A 244 -15.96 2.31 15.18
N LEU A 245 -16.10 3.20 16.17
CA LEU A 245 -16.74 2.89 17.45
C LEU A 245 -18.25 3.19 17.44
N HIS A 246 -18.71 4.04 16.52
CA HIS A 246 -20.09 4.50 16.41
C HIS A 246 -21.15 3.37 16.38
N PRO A 247 -20.98 2.23 15.68
CA PRO A 247 -21.98 1.16 15.66
C PRO A 247 -22.28 0.56 17.04
N HIS A 248 -21.31 0.55 17.96
CA HIS A 248 -21.48 0.03 19.33
C HIS A 248 -22.34 0.93 20.22
N LEU A 249 -22.58 2.17 19.78
CA LEU A 249 -23.15 3.24 20.60
C LEU A 249 -24.38 3.89 19.93
N SER A 250 -24.83 3.33 18.80
CA SER A 250 -25.84 3.90 17.88
C SER A 250 -27.28 3.89 18.40
N SER A 251 -27.56 3.22 19.52
CA SER A 251 -28.89 3.19 20.14
C SER A 251 -29.26 4.48 20.90
N ARG A 252 -28.37 5.49 20.92
CA ARG A 252 -28.57 6.77 21.61
C ARG A 252 -29.44 7.73 20.80
N ALA A 253 -30.19 8.57 21.51
CA ALA A 253 -30.97 9.64 20.88
C ALA A 253 -30.09 10.72 20.22
N VAL A 254 -28.94 11.04 20.83
CA VAL A 254 -27.99 12.04 20.33
C VAL A 254 -26.60 11.42 20.24
N ILE A 255 -26.07 11.32 19.03
CA ILE A 255 -24.73 10.82 18.75
C ILE A 255 -24.13 11.59 17.57
N TYR A 256 -22.91 12.08 17.75
CA TYR A 256 -22.18 12.84 16.75
C TYR A 256 -20.92 12.09 16.27
N PRO A 257 -20.58 12.19 14.97
CA PRO A 257 -19.31 11.72 14.48
C PRO A 257 -18.20 12.70 14.93
N PHE A 258 -17.28 12.21 15.77
CA PHE A 258 -16.10 12.98 16.17
C PHE A 258 -15.31 13.44 14.92
N PRO A 259 -14.94 14.74 14.80
CA PRO A 259 -14.73 15.72 15.87
C PRO A 259 -15.91 16.65 16.17
N VAL A 260 -17.10 16.37 15.64
CA VAL A 260 -18.28 17.20 15.95
C VAL A 260 -18.67 16.94 17.40
N ILE A 261 -18.60 17.98 18.25
CA ILE A 261 -18.90 17.87 19.68
C ILE A 261 -20.32 18.33 20.00
N ASN A 262 -20.72 19.51 19.51
CA ASN A 262 -22.01 20.15 19.83
C ASN A 262 -22.29 20.16 21.35
N ASP A 263 -23.39 19.55 21.78
CA ASP A 263 -23.85 19.42 23.15
C ASP A 263 -23.49 18.05 23.77
N ALA A 264 -22.51 17.33 23.21
CA ALA A 264 -22.07 16.05 23.76
C ALA A 264 -21.57 16.16 25.22
N ASP A 265 -22.06 15.26 26.08
CA ASP A 265 -21.62 15.08 27.46
C ASP A 265 -20.33 14.26 27.54
N PHE A 266 -20.18 13.30 26.60
CA PHE A 266 -19.06 12.38 26.53
C PHE A 266 -18.39 12.42 25.16
N VAL A 267 -17.08 12.15 25.15
CA VAL A 267 -16.31 11.90 23.93
C VAL A 267 -15.53 10.60 24.09
N LEU A 268 -15.67 9.68 23.14
CA LEU A 268 -14.89 8.44 23.10
C LEU A 268 -14.03 8.40 21.85
N VAL A 269 -12.72 8.28 22.04
CA VAL A 269 -11.73 8.16 20.96
C VAL A 269 -10.80 6.98 21.19
N ASP A 270 -10.39 6.35 20.10
CA ASP A 270 -9.27 5.41 20.02
C ASP A 270 -8.20 6.04 19.12
N VAL A 271 -7.04 6.33 19.71
CA VAL A 271 -5.95 6.97 18.98
C VAL A 271 -5.20 5.99 18.07
N THR A 272 -5.43 4.69 18.25
CA THR A 272 -4.79 3.59 17.50
C THR A 272 -5.65 3.07 16.35
N ALA A 273 -6.95 3.42 16.36
CA ALA A 273 -7.91 3.10 15.31
C ALA A 273 -7.48 3.65 13.95
N ARG A 274 -8.18 3.18 12.91
CA ARG A 274 -8.08 3.75 11.57
C ARG A 274 -8.30 5.27 11.65
N PRO A 275 -7.35 6.10 11.18
CA PRO A 275 -7.49 7.54 11.25
C PRO A 275 -8.69 8.00 10.42
N THR A 276 -9.69 8.60 11.05
CA THR A 276 -10.76 9.35 10.36
C THR A 276 -10.35 10.79 10.05
N MET A 277 -9.22 11.21 10.60
CA MET A 277 -8.57 12.51 10.42
C MET A 277 -7.07 12.36 10.59
N HIS A 278 -6.31 13.42 10.29
CA HIS A 278 -4.87 13.39 10.46
C HIS A 278 -4.49 13.17 11.94
N PRO A 279 -3.45 12.37 12.27
CA PRO A 279 -3.09 12.09 13.68
C PRO A 279 -2.81 13.34 14.53
N ASN A 280 -2.17 14.37 13.95
CA ASN A 280 -1.94 15.64 14.65
C ASN A 280 -3.26 16.34 14.97
N ASP A 281 -4.20 16.40 14.02
CA ASP A 281 -5.50 17.03 14.23
C ASP A 281 -6.29 16.32 15.33
N LEU A 282 -6.19 14.98 15.42
CA LEU A 282 -6.79 14.21 16.50
C LEU A 282 -6.17 14.57 17.85
N LYS A 283 -4.83 14.62 17.92
CA LYS A 283 -4.10 15.00 19.13
C LYS A 283 -4.47 16.41 19.58
N ASP A 284 -4.54 17.35 18.64
CA ASP A 284 -4.89 18.75 18.89
C ASP A 284 -6.35 18.88 19.34
N ALA A 285 -7.28 18.16 18.70
CA ALA A 285 -8.69 18.16 19.08
C ALA A 285 -8.89 17.62 20.50
N VAL A 286 -8.27 16.49 20.86
CA VAL A 286 -8.34 15.93 22.22
C VAL A 286 -7.69 16.87 23.24
N SER A 287 -6.54 17.46 22.90
CA SER A 287 -5.85 18.39 23.79
C SER A 287 -6.67 19.67 24.02
N ARG A 288 -7.38 20.16 23.00
CA ARG A 288 -8.31 21.29 23.10
C ARG A 288 -9.50 20.97 23.99
N LEU A 289 -10.09 19.78 23.85
CA LEU A 289 -11.18 19.33 24.71
C LEU A 289 -10.79 19.37 26.19
N ILE A 290 -9.60 18.83 26.51
CA ILE A 290 -9.10 18.76 27.88
C ILE A 290 -8.69 20.14 28.40
N GLY A 291 -7.97 20.93 27.59
CA GLY A 291 -7.36 22.18 28.04
C GLY A 291 -8.25 23.42 27.94
N GLN A 292 -9.27 23.41 27.08
CA GLN A 292 -10.02 24.62 26.73
C GLN A 292 -11.54 24.44 26.78
N GLU A 293 -12.06 23.25 26.46
CA GLU A 293 -13.51 23.01 26.37
C GLU A 293 -14.11 22.33 27.61
N GLY A 294 -13.31 22.21 28.68
CA GLY A 294 -13.76 21.76 29.99
C GLY A 294 -14.07 20.27 30.09
N PHE A 295 -13.52 19.44 29.21
CA PHE A 295 -13.60 17.98 29.35
C PHE A 295 -12.47 17.45 30.24
N GLY A 296 -12.75 16.42 31.04
CA GLY A 296 -11.72 15.66 31.74
C GLY A 296 -11.70 14.20 31.31
N ILE A 297 -10.56 13.55 31.50
CA ILE A 297 -10.34 12.13 31.25
C ILE A 297 -10.95 11.35 32.41
N VAL A 298 -12.00 10.59 32.13
CA VAL A 298 -12.65 9.72 33.12
C VAL A 298 -12.03 8.33 33.11
N ASP A 299 -11.70 7.82 31.93
CA ASP A 299 -10.98 6.55 31.76
C ASP A 299 -10.11 6.60 30.51
N ALA A 300 -8.95 5.94 30.56
CA ALA A 300 -8.08 5.78 29.41
C ALA A 300 -7.20 4.54 29.59
N ALA A 301 -7.22 3.67 28.60
CA ALA A 301 -6.44 2.44 28.59
C ALA A 301 -6.21 2.00 27.15
N ASP A 302 -5.01 1.50 26.87
CA ASP A 302 -4.67 0.90 25.58
C ASP A 302 -5.03 1.77 24.37
N GLY A 303 -4.71 3.07 24.43
CA GLY A 303 -4.99 4.02 23.34
C GLY A 303 -6.43 4.57 23.29
N TYR A 304 -7.37 4.01 24.05
CA TYR A 304 -8.69 4.61 24.24
C TYR A 304 -8.65 5.76 25.24
N ILE A 305 -9.46 6.80 24.96
CA ILE A 305 -9.69 7.92 25.86
C ILE A 305 -11.19 8.17 25.93
N LEU A 306 -11.75 8.08 27.14
CA LEU A 306 -13.09 8.49 27.47
C LEU A 306 -13.05 9.82 28.21
N LEU A 307 -13.60 10.84 27.57
CA LEU A 307 -13.72 12.18 28.12
C LEU A 307 -15.17 12.44 28.57
N GLN A 308 -15.32 13.22 29.64
CA GLN A 308 -16.60 13.73 30.10
C GLN A 308 -16.53 15.23 30.36
N LYS A 309 -17.58 15.96 29.98
CA LYS A 309 -17.68 17.39 30.23
C LYS A 309 -17.76 17.68 31.74
N GLY A 310 -16.90 18.56 32.24
CA GLY A 310 -16.86 19.02 33.64
C GLY A 310 -16.37 17.98 34.65
N ASN A 311 -15.87 16.81 34.23
CA ASN A 311 -15.45 15.74 35.13
C ASN A 311 -14.21 14.99 34.58
N GLY A 312 -13.36 14.50 35.49
CA GLY A 312 -12.16 13.73 35.16
C GLY A 312 -10.85 14.50 35.38
N GLN A 313 -9.74 13.82 35.11
CA GLN A 313 -8.39 14.37 35.23
C GLN A 313 -7.86 14.92 33.90
N THR A 314 -6.78 15.69 33.92
CA THR A 314 -6.18 16.27 32.70
C THR A 314 -5.01 15.45 32.14
N GLU A 315 -4.41 14.59 32.97
CA GLU A 315 -3.26 13.76 32.59
C GLU A 315 -3.67 12.35 32.18
N LEU A 316 -3.02 11.81 31.15
CA LEU A 316 -3.26 10.44 30.70
C LEU A 316 -2.63 9.44 31.69
N PRO A 317 -3.40 8.47 32.22
CA PRO A 317 -2.88 7.47 33.12
C PRO A 317 -1.94 6.50 32.40
N ARG A 318 -1.05 5.82 33.15
CA ARG A 318 -0.10 4.86 32.57
C ARG A 318 -0.76 3.77 31.72
N ALA A 319 -1.96 3.34 32.08
CA ALA A 319 -2.72 2.33 31.37
C ALA A 319 -3.02 2.72 29.91
N PHE A 320 -3.12 4.00 29.59
CA PHE A 320 -3.32 4.48 28.22
C PHE A 320 -2.16 4.08 27.30
N TYR A 321 -0.92 4.15 27.81
CA TYR A 321 0.28 3.91 27.02
C TYR A 321 0.55 2.42 26.73
N SER A 322 -0.26 1.49 27.26
CA SER A 322 -0.11 0.06 26.94
C SER A 322 -0.26 -0.23 25.45
N ALA A 323 -0.97 0.61 24.70
CA ALA A 323 -1.08 0.52 23.24
C ALA A 323 0.25 0.65 22.50
N PHE A 324 1.25 1.25 23.16
CA PHE A 324 2.56 1.55 22.58
C PHE A 324 3.69 0.77 23.24
N LEU A 325 3.37 -0.09 24.21
CA LEU A 325 4.32 -0.90 24.95
C LEU A 325 4.09 -2.39 24.68
N VAL A 326 5.15 -3.18 24.71
CA VAL A 326 5.07 -4.64 24.57
C VAL A 326 6.10 -5.30 25.48
N ASP A 327 5.69 -6.31 26.25
CA ASP A 327 6.59 -6.97 27.20
C ASP A 327 7.46 -8.06 26.54
N ASP A 328 6.89 -8.85 25.63
CA ASP A 328 7.55 -9.98 24.94
C ASP A 328 7.35 -9.86 23.42
N PRO A 329 8.12 -9.00 22.73
CA PRO A 329 7.96 -8.78 21.29
C PRO A 329 8.36 -10.02 20.48
N LYS A 330 7.47 -10.46 19.57
CA LYS A 330 7.71 -11.58 18.65
C LYS A 330 7.62 -11.10 17.20
N PRO A 331 8.60 -10.33 16.72
CA PRO A 331 8.58 -9.79 15.37
C PRO A 331 8.59 -10.91 14.33
N GLN A 332 7.81 -10.73 13.26
CA GLN A 332 7.78 -11.58 12.08
C GLN A 332 9.17 -11.68 11.44
N TYR A 333 9.91 -10.56 11.42
CA TYR A 333 11.29 -10.48 10.95
C TYR A 333 12.20 -10.00 12.09
N PRO A 334 12.81 -10.91 12.86
CA PRO A 334 13.75 -10.57 13.91
C PRO A 334 15.03 -9.94 13.35
N VAL A 335 15.34 -8.73 13.82
CA VAL A 335 16.57 -8.02 13.46
C VAL A 335 16.97 -7.08 14.59
N VAL A 336 18.13 -7.34 15.17
CA VAL A 336 18.68 -6.61 16.30
C VAL A 336 19.73 -5.62 15.82
N ILE A 337 19.38 -4.33 15.86
CA ILE A 337 20.21 -3.22 15.39
C ILE A 337 20.21 -2.12 16.45
N ASN A 338 21.39 -1.68 16.87
CA ASN A 338 21.51 -0.51 17.73
C ASN A 338 21.60 0.76 16.87
N PHE A 339 20.85 1.79 17.26
CA PHE A 339 20.90 3.14 16.73
C PHE A 339 21.50 4.06 17.79
N GLY A 340 22.78 4.38 17.63
CA GLY A 340 23.59 4.94 18.73
C GLY A 340 23.65 3.99 19.94
N PRO A 341 24.00 4.51 21.13
CA PRO A 341 24.20 3.67 22.31
C PRO A 341 22.90 3.28 23.04
N ASN A 342 21.82 4.05 22.87
CA ASN A 342 20.68 4.04 23.80
C ASN A 342 19.38 3.49 23.21
N LEU A 343 19.35 3.13 21.93
CA LEU A 343 18.14 2.64 21.27
C LEU A 343 18.46 1.41 20.41
N ARG A 344 17.61 0.39 20.48
CA ARG A 344 17.76 -0.86 19.74
C ARG A 344 16.48 -1.23 19.04
N LEU A 345 16.53 -1.47 17.73
CA LEU A 345 15.49 -2.18 17.01
C LEU A 345 15.61 -3.68 17.30
N LEU A 346 14.51 -4.36 17.61
CA LEU A 346 14.44 -5.81 17.85
C LEU A 346 13.88 -6.59 16.65
N GLY A 347 13.15 -5.91 15.79
CA GLY A 347 12.57 -6.49 14.58
C GLY A 347 11.39 -5.69 14.07
N TYR A 348 10.69 -6.25 13.09
CA TYR A 348 9.51 -5.63 12.51
C TYR A 348 8.50 -6.65 12.00
N ASP A 349 7.25 -6.22 11.94
CA ASP A 349 6.18 -6.88 11.20
C ASP A 349 5.80 -6.04 9.99
N ILE A 350 5.43 -6.70 8.91
CA ILE A 350 4.90 -6.01 7.74
C ILE A 350 3.72 -6.79 7.19
N GLU A 351 2.60 -6.09 7.05
CA GLU A 351 1.36 -6.70 6.60
C GLU A 351 0.61 -5.77 5.66
N ASP A 352 -0.08 -6.40 4.71
CA ASP A 352 -1.13 -5.72 3.98
C ASP A 352 -2.37 -5.65 4.86
N VAL A 353 -2.90 -4.45 5.03
CA VAL A 353 -4.19 -4.21 5.67
C VAL A 353 -5.26 -4.00 4.62
N ASP A 354 -6.49 -4.38 4.96
CA ASP A 354 -7.64 -4.23 4.10
C ASP A 354 -8.16 -2.78 4.18
N GLU A 355 -7.63 -1.92 3.32
CA GLU A 355 -8.14 -0.57 3.07
C GLU A 355 -8.90 -0.51 1.72
N GLY A 356 -9.60 -1.60 1.38
CA GLY A 356 -10.27 -1.77 0.09
C GLY A 356 -9.46 -2.67 -0.86
N ARG A 357 -9.66 -2.52 -2.17
CA ARG A 357 -9.06 -3.43 -3.17
C ARG A 357 -7.58 -3.20 -3.46
N GLN A 358 -7.07 -2.00 -3.21
CA GLN A 358 -5.63 -1.79 -3.28
C GLN A 358 -5.03 -2.25 -1.95
N PRO A 359 -3.96 -3.05 -1.95
CA PRO A 359 -3.31 -3.45 -0.70
C PRO A 359 -2.56 -2.26 -0.14
N TRP A 360 -2.89 -1.87 1.10
CA TRP A 360 -2.15 -0.85 1.84
C TRP A 360 -1.22 -1.58 2.81
N THR A 361 0.04 -1.21 2.84
CA THR A 361 1.02 -1.84 3.74
C THR A 361 1.18 -1.03 5.00
N ARG A 362 1.14 -1.72 6.13
CA ARG A 362 1.52 -1.19 7.43
C ARG A 362 2.76 -1.92 7.93
N THR A 363 3.69 -1.15 8.51
CA THR A 363 4.86 -1.70 9.19
C THR A 363 4.76 -1.43 10.68
N ARG A 364 5.01 -2.45 11.50
CA ARG A 364 5.22 -2.33 12.95
C ARG A 364 6.69 -2.55 13.27
N LEU A 365 7.27 -1.69 14.11
CA LEU A 365 8.67 -1.74 14.51
C LEU A 365 8.76 -1.81 16.03
N TYR A 366 9.66 -2.66 16.52
CA TYR A 366 9.83 -2.96 17.95
C TYR A 366 11.15 -2.37 18.45
N TRP A 367 11.08 -1.41 19.37
CA TRP A 367 12.22 -0.63 19.82
C TRP A 367 12.46 -0.80 21.31
N GLN A 368 13.61 -1.34 21.70
CA GLN A 368 14.04 -1.42 23.08
C GLN A 368 14.89 -0.19 23.46
N VAL A 369 14.53 0.42 24.58
CA VAL A 369 15.25 1.56 25.16
C VAL A 369 16.38 1.03 26.05
N LEU A 370 17.63 1.22 25.63
CA LEU A 370 18.80 0.74 26.35
C LEU A 370 19.29 1.73 27.42
N GLY A 371 18.97 3.01 27.25
CA GLY A 371 19.35 4.10 28.16
C GLY A 371 18.60 5.40 27.83
N PRO A 372 18.95 6.53 28.47
CA PRO A 372 18.30 7.81 28.23
C PRO A 372 18.39 8.25 26.76
N VAL A 373 17.26 8.68 26.17
CA VAL A 373 17.19 9.17 24.80
C VAL A 373 16.83 10.66 24.75
N PRO A 374 17.28 11.41 23.71
CA PRO A 374 16.85 12.78 23.50
C PRO A 374 15.32 12.90 23.33
N GLY A 375 14.73 13.96 23.87
CA GLY A 375 13.27 14.16 23.80
C GLY A 375 12.74 14.45 22.39
N ASP A 376 13.59 14.98 21.52
CA ASP A 376 13.31 15.30 20.11
C ASP A 376 13.76 14.18 19.15
N LEU A 377 14.01 12.98 19.68
CA LEU A 377 14.38 11.83 18.88
C LEU A 377 13.24 11.42 17.93
N ARG A 378 13.54 11.33 16.64
CA ARG A 378 12.59 10.93 15.61
C ARG A 378 12.99 9.58 15.01
N LEU A 379 12.06 8.63 15.06
CA LEU A 379 12.14 7.39 14.29
C LEU A 379 11.69 7.69 12.85
N TYR A 380 12.47 7.24 11.87
CA TYR A 380 12.26 7.54 10.46
C TYR A 380 12.20 6.25 9.62
N PRO A 381 11.08 5.50 9.66
CA PRO A 381 10.83 4.47 8.66
C PRO A 381 10.41 5.11 7.33
N TYR A 382 10.92 4.57 6.24
CA TYR A 382 10.62 5.02 4.88
C TYR A 382 10.72 3.85 3.90
N TYR A 383 10.06 4.00 2.76
CA TYR A 383 9.99 2.98 1.73
C TYR A 383 10.68 3.48 0.47
N VAL A 384 11.45 2.61 -0.16
CA VAL A 384 12.16 2.95 -1.40
C VAL A 384 11.85 1.95 -2.51
N ASP A 385 11.91 2.42 -3.75
CA ASP A 385 11.82 1.58 -4.94
C ASP A 385 13.15 0.84 -5.21
N ASP A 386 13.19 0.05 -6.28
CA ASP A 386 14.39 -0.68 -6.70
C ASP A 386 15.54 0.27 -7.15
N ASP A 387 15.22 1.51 -7.54
CA ASP A 387 16.18 2.57 -7.89
C ASP A 387 16.70 3.34 -6.65
N GLY A 388 16.13 3.07 -5.47
CA GLY A 388 16.46 3.75 -4.21
C GLY A 388 15.76 5.10 -4.01
N ARG A 389 14.78 5.47 -4.84
CA ARG A 389 13.95 6.66 -4.63
C ARG A 389 12.93 6.40 -3.54
N ILE A 390 12.68 7.40 -2.69
CA ILE A 390 11.66 7.30 -1.63
C ILE A 390 10.27 7.26 -2.28
N ILE A 391 9.54 6.19 -2.03
CA ILE A 391 8.12 6.02 -2.39
C ILE A 391 7.27 6.81 -1.39
N GLU A 392 7.46 6.53 -0.09
CA GLU A 392 6.73 7.16 1.00
C GLU A 392 7.58 7.21 2.28
N ASP A 393 7.32 8.21 3.13
CA ASP A 393 7.96 8.38 4.44
C ASP A 393 7.01 9.01 5.48
N THR A 394 7.50 9.19 6.71
CA THR A 394 6.70 9.67 7.85
C THR A 394 6.70 11.19 8.03
N THR A 395 7.16 11.98 7.06
CA THR A 395 7.28 13.44 7.17
C THR A 395 5.95 14.14 7.09
N GLN A 396 5.07 13.70 6.18
CA GLN A 396 3.73 14.25 6.07
C GLN A 396 2.71 13.53 6.94
N ARG A 397 2.94 12.26 7.30
CA ARG A 397 2.03 11.47 8.11
C ARG A 397 2.81 10.83 9.26
N PRO A 398 2.79 11.45 10.46
CA PRO A 398 3.64 11.04 11.56
C PRO A 398 3.20 9.69 12.14
N LEU A 399 4.12 9.04 12.83
CA LEU A 399 3.83 7.85 13.62
C LEU A 399 2.94 8.23 14.81
N VAL A 400 1.85 7.49 15.01
CA VAL A 400 0.90 7.74 16.11
C VAL A 400 1.55 7.56 17.48
N SER A 401 2.35 6.51 17.65
CA SER A 401 2.99 6.17 18.93
C SER A 401 3.82 7.33 19.52
N PRO A 402 4.85 7.88 18.85
CA PRO A 402 5.63 9.00 19.39
C PRO A 402 4.86 10.32 19.50
N LEU A 403 3.69 10.47 18.85
CA LEU A 403 2.82 11.63 19.03
C LEU A 403 2.11 11.61 20.40
N TRP A 404 1.76 10.42 20.90
CA TRP A 404 1.05 10.24 22.17
C TRP A 404 1.97 9.80 23.31
N TYR A 405 3.03 9.05 23.01
CA TYR A 405 4.06 8.58 23.94
C TYR A 405 5.46 8.99 23.40
N PRO A 406 5.82 10.28 23.48
CA PRO A 406 7.07 10.80 22.93
C PRO A 406 8.31 10.23 23.63
N PRO A 407 9.51 10.29 23.00
CA PRO A 407 10.76 9.79 23.58
C PRO A 407 11.10 10.34 24.96
N SER A 408 10.64 11.54 25.30
CA SER A 408 10.82 12.14 26.63
C SER A 408 10.12 11.36 27.75
N LEU A 409 9.15 10.49 27.43
CA LEU A 409 8.47 9.63 28.39
C LEU A 409 9.04 8.21 28.45
N TRP A 410 9.91 7.84 27.51
CA TRP A 410 10.42 6.48 27.39
C TRP A 410 11.35 6.14 28.55
N LYS A 411 11.16 4.95 29.13
CA LYS A 411 11.98 4.46 30.25
C LYS A 411 12.94 3.39 29.78
N GLN A 412 14.10 3.32 30.42
CA GLN A 412 15.06 2.25 30.17
C GLN A 412 14.39 0.88 30.42
N GLY A 413 14.58 -0.04 29.48
CA GLY A 413 13.96 -1.37 29.51
C GLY A 413 12.59 -1.44 28.83
N ASP A 414 11.91 -0.31 28.60
CA ASP A 414 10.68 -0.30 27.83
C ASP A 414 10.95 -0.82 26.41
N THR A 415 10.04 -1.66 25.91
CA THR A 415 9.97 -1.96 24.48
C THR A 415 8.77 -1.24 23.88
N ILE A 416 9.06 -0.28 23.01
CA ILE A 416 8.10 0.56 22.32
C ILE A 416 7.72 -0.09 21.00
N VAL A 417 6.42 -0.20 20.74
CA VAL A 417 5.91 -0.54 19.41
C VAL A 417 5.47 0.73 18.70
N VAL A 418 6.01 0.94 17.51
CA VAL A 418 5.58 2.02 16.61
C VAL A 418 5.04 1.42 15.33
N GLN A 419 4.00 2.03 14.79
CA GLN A 419 3.38 1.60 13.55
C GLN A 419 3.24 2.76 12.58
N THR A 420 3.54 2.49 11.31
CA THR A 420 3.21 3.43 10.24
C THR A 420 1.70 3.49 10.06
N LEU A 421 1.19 4.60 9.50
CA LEU A 421 -0.09 4.50 8.81
C LEU A 421 0.02 3.47 7.67
N PRO A 422 -1.09 2.92 7.17
CA PRO A 422 -1.04 2.10 5.97
C PRO A 422 -0.71 2.95 4.73
N TRP A 423 0.01 2.40 3.75
CA TRP A 423 0.42 3.11 2.52
C TRP A 423 0.27 2.26 1.26
N PRO A 424 -0.11 2.83 0.10
CA PRO A 424 -0.12 2.14 -1.18
C PRO A 424 1.29 2.09 -1.79
N LEU A 425 2.09 1.09 -1.43
CA LEU A 425 3.52 1.01 -1.79
C LEU A 425 3.84 0.38 -3.16
N GLY A 426 2.83 -0.06 -3.92
CA GLY A 426 3.03 -0.78 -5.20
C GLY A 426 3.54 -2.22 -5.05
N ASP A 427 3.84 -2.91 -6.15
CA ASP A 427 4.13 -4.35 -6.12
C ASP A 427 5.54 -4.71 -5.66
N HIS A 428 6.48 -3.76 -5.69
CA HIS A 428 7.86 -3.94 -5.26
C HIS A 428 8.33 -2.73 -4.46
N PHE A 429 8.86 -2.98 -3.27
CA PHE A 429 9.40 -1.93 -2.42
C PHE A 429 10.40 -2.51 -1.41
N SER A 430 11.24 -1.64 -0.84
CA SER A 430 12.11 -1.98 0.28
C SER A 430 11.76 -1.14 1.49
N LEU A 431 11.77 -1.76 2.67
CA LEU A 431 11.62 -1.06 3.95
C LEU A 431 13.00 -0.63 4.44
N ALA A 432 13.15 0.66 4.67
CA ALA A 432 14.32 1.24 5.30
C ALA A 432 13.96 1.97 6.60
N VAL A 433 14.92 2.07 7.50
CA VAL A 433 14.75 2.78 8.76
C VAL A 433 16.00 3.54 9.14
N GLY A 434 15.78 4.73 9.70
CA GLY A 434 16.79 5.53 10.36
C GLY A 434 16.26 6.13 11.65
N VAL A 435 17.17 6.72 12.42
CA VAL A 435 16.83 7.46 13.64
C VAL A 435 17.63 8.76 13.63
N MET A 436 17.00 9.86 14.02
CA MET A 436 17.62 11.17 14.02
C MET A 436 17.16 12.04 15.20
N GLN A 437 17.92 13.07 15.54
CA GLN A 437 17.50 14.14 16.44
C GLN A 437 16.89 15.29 15.60
N GLY A 438 15.68 15.72 15.93
CA GLY A 438 14.93 16.70 15.16
C GLY A 438 14.21 16.13 13.93
N ASN A 439 13.80 17.02 13.01
CA ASN A 439 12.78 16.68 11.99
C ASN A 439 13.25 16.73 10.53
N ASN A 440 14.44 17.25 10.24
CA ASN A 440 14.94 17.34 8.86
C ASN A 440 15.82 16.13 8.49
N TRP A 441 15.23 15.12 7.83
CA TRP A 441 15.97 13.93 7.42
C TRP A 441 17.21 14.25 6.57
N ALA A 442 17.22 15.33 5.79
CA ALA A 442 18.39 15.71 4.98
C ALA A 442 19.63 16.09 5.81
N ASN A 443 19.46 16.43 7.10
CA ASN A 443 20.56 16.74 7.99
C ASN A 443 21.27 15.46 8.48
N ARG A 444 22.30 15.02 7.75
CA ARG A 444 23.05 13.80 8.07
C ARG A 444 23.74 13.82 9.45
N ALA A 445 24.17 14.99 9.92
CA ALA A 445 24.84 15.12 11.21
C ALA A 445 23.91 14.83 12.41
N ALA A 446 22.60 14.94 12.19
CA ALA A 446 21.60 14.66 13.22
C ALA A 446 21.15 13.19 13.25
N ARG A 447 21.59 12.36 12.30
CA ARG A 447 21.22 10.95 12.21
C ARG A 447 22.12 10.09 13.09
N LEU A 448 21.55 9.09 13.76
CA LEU A 448 22.30 8.17 14.60
C LEU A 448 23.02 7.11 13.76
N SER A 449 24.19 6.67 14.24
CA SER A 449 24.93 5.56 13.63
C SER A 449 24.22 4.21 13.85
N VAL A 450 24.36 3.33 12.87
CA VAL A 450 23.75 2.00 12.84
C VAL A 450 24.81 0.94 13.15
N HIS A 451 24.53 0.11 14.14
CA HIS A 451 25.36 -1.04 14.50
C HIS A 451 24.53 -2.32 14.51
N LEU A 452 24.76 -3.20 13.53
CA LEU A 452 24.09 -4.50 13.46
C LEU A 452 24.61 -5.42 14.56
N VAL A 453 23.70 -5.97 15.36
CA VAL A 453 24.01 -6.95 16.41
C VAL A 453 23.72 -8.36 15.90
N GLN A 454 22.49 -8.57 15.42
CA GLN A 454 22.00 -9.87 14.95
C GLN A 454 20.93 -9.68 13.89
N THR A 455 20.86 -10.58 12.92
CA THR A 455 19.75 -10.62 11.96
C THR A 455 19.51 -12.04 11.47
N THR A 456 18.29 -12.33 11.05
CA THR A 456 17.92 -13.57 10.35
C THR A 456 17.74 -13.35 8.84
N THR A 457 17.70 -12.10 8.39
CA THR A 457 17.55 -11.72 6.98
C THR A 457 18.67 -10.78 6.55
N PRO A 458 19.09 -10.79 5.27
CA PRO A 458 20.08 -9.84 4.80
C PRO A 458 19.60 -8.40 4.99
N VAL A 459 20.40 -7.60 5.70
CA VAL A 459 20.18 -6.15 5.85
C VAL A 459 21.32 -5.39 5.20
N ARG A 460 21.03 -4.19 4.72
CA ARG A 460 22.03 -3.35 4.03
C ARG A 460 22.03 -1.95 4.62
N PRO A 461 23.16 -1.45 5.13
CA PRO A 461 23.24 -0.06 5.57
C PRO A 461 23.10 0.88 4.36
N LEU A 462 22.62 2.07 4.62
CA LEU A 462 22.49 3.15 3.65
C LEU A 462 23.19 4.39 4.19
N GLU A 463 23.50 5.31 3.27
CA GLU A 463 23.86 6.70 3.59
C GLU A 463 24.98 6.82 4.65
N GLY A 464 26.04 6.02 4.49
CA GLY A 464 27.21 6.05 5.39
C GLY A 464 26.96 5.41 6.76
N GLY A 465 26.00 4.49 6.87
CA GLY A 465 25.73 3.76 8.12
C GLY A 465 24.85 4.52 9.10
N THR A 466 24.01 5.43 8.61
CA THR A 466 23.02 6.17 9.42
C THR A 466 21.57 5.73 9.19
N ALA A 467 21.36 4.83 8.23
CA ALA A 467 20.10 4.16 7.95
C ALA A 467 20.37 2.72 7.48
N VAL A 468 19.33 1.90 7.44
CA VAL A 468 19.42 0.48 7.05
C VAL A 468 18.17 0.04 6.30
N VAL A 469 18.36 -0.67 5.19
CA VAL A 469 17.31 -1.46 4.53
C VAL A 469 17.13 -2.75 5.33
N LEU A 470 15.95 -2.91 5.91
CA LEU A 470 15.58 -4.07 6.72
C LEU A 470 15.15 -5.27 5.86
N GLY A 471 14.49 -5.01 4.73
CA GLY A 471 14.01 -6.06 3.84
C GLY A 471 13.45 -5.52 2.53
N ARG A 472 13.35 -6.40 1.54
CA ARG A 472 12.71 -6.14 0.25
C ARG A 472 11.46 -6.99 0.14
N PHE A 473 10.42 -6.42 -0.43
CA PHE A 473 9.11 -7.05 -0.49
C PHE A 473 8.56 -7.01 -1.90
N GLU A 474 7.78 -8.03 -2.22
CA GLU A 474 7.01 -8.11 -3.44
C GLU A 474 5.60 -8.61 -3.17
N ARG A 475 4.67 -8.25 -4.04
CA ARG A 475 3.33 -8.83 -4.08
C ARG A 475 3.20 -9.77 -5.25
N VAL A 476 2.94 -11.04 -4.95
CA VAL A 476 2.65 -12.06 -5.98
C VAL A 476 1.18 -12.44 -5.86
N LEU A 477 0.43 -12.17 -6.94
CA LEU A 477 -1.04 -12.23 -7.01
C LEU A 477 -1.72 -11.26 -6.04
N THR A 478 -1.68 -11.55 -4.74
CA THR A 478 -2.27 -10.74 -3.63
C THR A 478 -1.51 -10.88 -2.31
N LYS A 479 -0.43 -11.68 -2.29
CA LYS A 479 0.30 -11.99 -1.06
C LYS A 479 1.59 -11.18 -1.01
N LEU A 480 1.71 -10.36 0.03
CA LEU A 480 2.96 -9.73 0.41
C LEU A 480 3.95 -10.78 0.90
N GLN A 481 5.15 -10.79 0.34
CA GLN A 481 6.23 -11.68 0.74
C GLN A 481 7.59 -11.01 0.66
N ALA A 482 8.55 -11.51 1.43
CA ALA A 482 9.93 -11.08 1.32
C ALA A 482 10.51 -11.53 -0.03
N ARG A 483 11.06 -10.60 -0.79
CA ARG A 483 11.69 -10.84 -2.09
C ARG A 483 13.11 -11.34 -1.88
N GLN A 484 13.38 -12.59 -2.23
CA GLN A 484 14.75 -13.11 -2.27
C GLN A 484 15.39 -12.79 -3.62
N ARG A 485 16.57 -12.17 -3.61
CA ARG A 485 17.35 -12.03 -4.84
C ARG A 485 17.88 -13.41 -5.22
N PRO A 486 17.69 -13.90 -6.46
CA PRO A 486 18.30 -15.14 -6.90
C PRO A 486 19.81 -15.09 -6.63
N ALA A 487 20.36 -16.18 -6.09
CA ALA A 487 21.80 -16.27 -5.87
C ALA A 487 22.52 -16.00 -7.20
N PRO A 488 23.43 -15.01 -7.24
CA PRO A 488 24.17 -14.70 -8.44
C PRO A 488 24.95 -15.93 -8.92
N ARG A 489 25.03 -16.13 -10.24
CA ARG A 489 25.76 -17.25 -10.84
C ARG A 489 26.98 -16.71 -11.59
N PRO A 490 28.20 -16.83 -11.04
CA PRO A 490 29.40 -16.44 -11.76
C PRO A 490 29.57 -17.27 -13.04
N SER A 491 30.10 -16.66 -14.10
CA SER A 491 30.43 -17.37 -15.34
C SER A 491 31.63 -18.29 -15.14
N GLN A 492 32.61 -17.86 -14.33
CA GLN A 492 33.77 -18.67 -13.93
C GLN A 492 33.65 -19.02 -12.45
N ARG A 493 33.58 -20.32 -12.13
CA ARG A 493 33.45 -20.80 -10.75
C ARG A 493 34.82 -21.12 -10.14
N THR A 494 34.93 -20.95 -8.84
CA THR A 494 36.08 -21.39 -8.03
C THR A 494 35.61 -21.87 -6.66
N ASP A 495 36.50 -22.53 -5.92
CA ASP A 495 36.28 -23.02 -4.56
C ASP A 495 37.27 -22.40 -3.53
N ALA A 496 38.01 -21.37 -3.96
CA ALA A 496 38.99 -20.68 -3.12
C ALA A 496 38.34 -20.11 -1.86
N THR A 497 38.93 -20.40 -0.71
CA THR A 497 38.42 -20.04 0.61
C THR A 497 39.47 -19.24 1.37
N PHE A 498 39.05 -18.10 1.94
CA PHE A 498 39.89 -17.17 2.68
C PHE A 498 39.64 -17.33 4.18
N ALA A 499 40.71 -17.68 4.91
CA ALA A 499 40.72 -17.98 6.34
C ALA A 499 39.59 -18.92 6.82
N ASP A 500 39.16 -19.86 5.96
CA ASP A 500 38.06 -20.80 6.20
C ASP A 500 36.69 -20.15 6.52
N GLN A 501 36.56 -18.83 6.32
CA GLN A 501 35.36 -18.07 6.64
C GLN A 501 34.59 -17.62 5.40
N ILE A 502 35.30 -17.25 4.33
CA ILE A 502 34.70 -16.62 3.15
C ILE A 502 35.19 -17.34 1.90
N ARG A 503 34.25 -17.83 1.08
CA ARG A 503 34.55 -18.47 -0.19
C ARG A 503 34.40 -17.50 -1.35
N LEU A 504 35.37 -17.45 -2.24
CA LEU A 504 35.18 -16.90 -3.58
C LEU A 504 34.44 -17.96 -4.41
N LEU A 505 33.15 -17.76 -4.67
CA LEU A 505 32.33 -18.65 -5.50
C LEU A 505 32.71 -18.59 -6.98
N GLY A 506 33.25 -17.47 -7.42
CA GLY A 506 33.60 -17.25 -8.80
C GLY A 506 33.81 -15.78 -9.13
N TYR A 507 34.01 -15.52 -10.42
CA TYR A 507 34.25 -14.19 -10.95
C TYR A 507 33.74 -14.03 -12.38
N ASP A 508 33.52 -12.78 -12.79
CA ASP A 508 33.34 -12.36 -14.18
C ASP A 508 34.33 -11.25 -14.53
N LEU A 509 34.77 -11.22 -15.79
CA LEU A 509 35.67 -10.20 -16.30
C LEU A 509 35.00 -9.42 -17.43
N ARG A 510 35.13 -8.10 -17.42
CA ARG A 510 34.71 -7.20 -18.50
C ARG A 510 35.81 -6.19 -18.83
N GLY A 511 35.73 -5.64 -20.04
CA GLY A 511 36.69 -4.63 -20.52
C GLY A 511 38.00 -5.20 -21.07
N LEU A 512 38.12 -6.51 -21.27
CA LEU A 512 39.31 -7.17 -21.82
C LEU A 512 39.13 -7.51 -23.31
N GLN A 513 40.02 -7.00 -24.17
CA GLN A 513 40.15 -7.36 -25.58
C GLN A 513 41.59 -7.82 -25.87
N GLY A 514 41.96 -8.96 -25.30
CA GLY A 514 43.29 -9.56 -25.40
C GLY A 514 44.24 -9.17 -24.26
N ARG A 515 45.54 -9.03 -24.57
CA ARG A 515 46.57 -8.67 -23.58
C ARG A 515 46.28 -7.33 -22.92
N LEU A 516 46.62 -7.23 -21.63
CA LEU A 516 46.55 -5.97 -20.88
C LEU A 516 47.41 -4.90 -21.56
N LYS A 517 46.86 -3.70 -21.69
CA LYS A 517 47.56 -2.54 -22.23
C LYS A 517 47.48 -1.35 -21.28
N ALA A 518 48.50 -0.49 -21.33
CA ALA A 518 48.47 0.80 -20.68
C ALA A 518 47.26 1.62 -21.14
N GLY A 519 46.62 2.35 -20.21
CA GLY A 519 45.42 3.15 -20.47
C GLY A 519 44.10 2.38 -20.53
N GLN A 520 44.12 1.04 -20.38
CA GLN A 520 42.91 0.22 -20.35
C GLN A 520 42.29 0.17 -18.95
N THR A 521 40.98 -0.12 -18.89
CA THR A 521 40.28 -0.41 -17.64
C THR A 521 39.78 -1.86 -17.64
N VAL A 522 40.01 -2.57 -16.54
CA VAL A 522 39.56 -3.94 -16.32
C VAL A 522 38.50 -3.94 -15.22
N GLU A 523 37.35 -4.52 -15.49
CA GLU A 523 36.31 -4.73 -14.48
C GLU A 523 36.31 -6.20 -14.05
N VAL A 524 36.51 -6.42 -12.75
CA VAL A 524 36.47 -7.74 -12.12
C VAL A 524 35.26 -7.79 -11.20
N THR A 525 34.29 -8.61 -11.54
CA THR A 525 33.15 -8.90 -10.65
C THR A 525 33.46 -10.15 -9.85
N LEU A 526 33.44 -10.03 -8.53
CA LEU A 526 33.73 -11.08 -7.56
C LEU A 526 32.44 -11.51 -6.86
N TYR A 527 32.30 -12.82 -6.67
CA TYR A 527 31.16 -13.42 -6.03
C TYR A 527 31.61 -14.10 -4.76
N TRP A 528 31.35 -13.47 -3.62
CA TRP A 528 31.77 -13.97 -2.33
C TRP A 528 30.62 -14.67 -1.61
N GLN A 529 30.92 -15.72 -0.86
CA GLN A 529 29.98 -16.42 0.00
C GLN A 529 30.55 -16.51 1.42
N ALA A 530 29.80 -16.00 2.40
CA ALA A 530 30.11 -16.26 3.80
C ALA A 530 29.82 -17.73 4.13
N LEU A 531 30.81 -18.47 4.63
CA LEU A 531 30.64 -19.85 5.11
C LEU A 531 30.17 -19.87 6.56
N VAL A 532 30.68 -18.92 7.34
CA VAL A 532 30.28 -18.61 8.72
C VAL A 532 30.06 -17.10 8.84
N LYS A 533 29.58 -16.62 10.00
CA LYS A 533 29.55 -15.19 10.27
C LYS A 533 30.99 -14.67 10.33
N PRO A 534 31.41 -13.74 9.44
CA PRO A 534 32.78 -13.23 9.46
C PRO A 534 33.09 -12.50 10.76
N ASP A 535 34.29 -12.71 11.28
CA ASP A 535 34.76 -12.21 12.57
C ASP A 535 35.28 -10.75 12.54
N ALA A 536 35.57 -10.22 11.36
CA ALA A 536 36.09 -8.87 11.17
C ALA A 536 35.59 -8.26 9.86
N ASP A 537 35.77 -6.94 9.74
CA ASP A 537 35.46 -6.19 8.53
C ASP A 537 36.66 -6.15 7.60
N TYR A 538 36.66 -7.07 6.63
CA TYR A 538 37.68 -7.18 5.59
C TYR A 538 37.42 -6.24 4.41
N HIS A 539 38.51 -5.87 3.75
CA HIS A 539 38.55 -5.11 2.50
C HIS A 539 38.98 -6.03 1.36
N THR A 540 38.43 -5.78 0.16
CA THR A 540 38.82 -6.49 -1.06
C THR A 540 39.93 -5.70 -1.74
N PHE A 541 40.96 -6.41 -2.19
CA PHE A 541 41.96 -5.88 -3.11
C PHE A 541 41.90 -6.62 -4.44
N ALA A 542 42.19 -5.90 -5.53
CA ALA A 542 42.35 -6.46 -6.86
C ALA A 542 43.57 -5.80 -7.54
N HIS A 543 44.66 -6.55 -7.67
CA HIS A 543 45.97 -6.05 -8.11
C HIS A 543 46.39 -6.68 -9.43
N ILE A 544 47.04 -5.87 -10.27
CA ILE A 544 47.80 -6.29 -11.44
C ILE A 544 49.26 -6.01 -11.14
N TYR A 545 50.10 -7.04 -11.24
CA TYR A 545 51.55 -6.92 -11.03
C TYR A 545 52.29 -6.82 -12.36
N ASP A 546 53.48 -6.23 -12.36
CA ASP A 546 54.44 -6.38 -13.45
C ASP A 546 55.19 -7.73 -13.36
N THR A 547 56.03 -8.06 -14.34
CA THR A 547 56.83 -9.29 -14.33
C THR A 547 57.94 -9.29 -13.27
N ALA A 548 58.24 -8.14 -12.66
CA ALA A 548 59.18 -8.02 -11.55
C ALA A 548 58.51 -8.18 -10.17
N GLY A 549 57.17 -8.29 -10.13
CA GLY A 549 56.38 -8.45 -8.91
C GLY A 549 55.94 -7.15 -8.25
N HIS A 550 56.13 -5.98 -8.88
CA HIS A 550 55.62 -4.70 -8.39
C HIS A 550 54.16 -4.50 -8.80
N VAL A 551 53.38 -3.80 -7.98
CA VAL A 551 51.98 -3.47 -8.32
C VAL A 551 51.98 -2.41 -9.43
N ALA A 552 51.48 -2.80 -10.60
CA ALA A 552 51.37 -1.92 -11.77
C ALA A 552 50.02 -1.17 -11.83
N ALA A 553 48.96 -1.78 -11.31
CA ALA A 553 47.63 -1.16 -11.13
C ALA A 553 46.86 -1.89 -10.01
N GLN A 554 45.96 -1.20 -9.30
CA GLN A 554 45.21 -1.77 -8.18
C GLN A 554 43.83 -1.13 -8.00
N SER A 555 42.96 -1.82 -7.26
CA SER A 555 41.65 -1.35 -6.81
C SER A 555 41.32 -1.98 -5.46
N ASP A 556 41.27 -1.14 -4.42
CA ASP A 556 41.17 -1.56 -3.02
C ASP A 556 40.01 -0.83 -2.33
N GLY A 557 39.37 -1.47 -1.34
CA GLY A 557 38.33 -0.81 -0.53
C GLY A 557 37.40 -1.78 0.18
N VAL A 558 36.30 -1.26 0.75
CA VAL A 558 35.31 -2.06 1.47
C VAL A 558 34.68 -3.13 0.57
N THR A 559 34.65 -4.38 1.03
CA THR A 559 34.09 -5.54 0.33
C THR A 559 32.57 -5.45 0.15
N GLY A 560 32.02 -5.96 -0.96
CA GLY A 560 30.58 -6.06 -1.22
C GLY A 560 29.91 -4.79 -1.78
N GLU A 561 28.57 -4.74 -1.76
CA GLU A 561 27.77 -3.54 -2.14
C GLU A 561 27.92 -2.39 -1.09
N GLN A 562 29.16 -2.08 -0.67
CA GLN A 562 29.53 -0.99 0.23
C GLN A 562 29.08 -1.15 1.69
N TYR A 563 29.09 -2.38 2.23
CA TYR A 563 28.80 -2.61 3.64
C TYR A 563 29.65 -3.69 4.29
N PRO A 564 29.84 -3.63 5.63
CA PRO A 564 30.86 -4.43 6.29
C PRO A 564 30.58 -5.94 6.18
N ILE A 565 31.61 -6.71 5.88
CA ILE A 565 31.50 -8.17 5.66
C ILE A 565 31.06 -8.93 6.92
N SER A 566 31.29 -8.37 8.13
CA SER A 566 30.75 -8.92 9.38
C SER A 566 29.22 -8.94 9.46
N TRP A 567 28.52 -8.24 8.56
CA TRP A 567 27.06 -8.24 8.46
C TRP A 567 26.53 -9.39 7.60
N TRP A 568 27.40 -10.14 6.93
CA TRP A 568 26.99 -11.22 6.05
C TRP A 568 26.50 -12.42 6.85
N LEU A 569 25.39 -12.99 6.40
CA LEU A 569 24.84 -14.22 6.96
C LEU A 569 25.56 -15.45 6.39
N PRO A 570 25.71 -16.54 7.16
CA PRO A 570 26.16 -17.81 6.62
C PRO A 570 25.35 -18.24 5.39
N GLY A 571 26.04 -18.61 4.32
CA GLY A 571 25.47 -18.96 3.02
C GLY A 571 25.14 -17.76 2.11
N GLN A 572 25.14 -16.53 2.62
CA GLN A 572 24.85 -15.33 1.84
C GLN A 572 25.90 -15.13 0.75
N VAL A 573 25.42 -14.88 -0.48
CA VAL A 573 26.26 -14.54 -1.62
C VAL A 573 26.20 -13.05 -1.88
N VAL A 574 27.36 -12.40 -1.91
CA VAL A 574 27.49 -10.97 -2.18
C VAL A 574 28.32 -10.78 -3.43
N THR A 575 27.79 -9.96 -4.34
CA THR A 575 28.47 -9.56 -5.58
C THR A 575 29.13 -8.21 -5.39
N GLU A 576 30.33 -8.07 -5.92
CA GLU A 576 31.13 -6.86 -5.87
C GLU A 576 31.85 -6.67 -7.19
N THR A 577 31.93 -5.45 -7.70
CA THR A 577 32.70 -5.13 -8.91
C THR A 577 33.85 -4.19 -8.58
N ARG A 578 35.06 -4.57 -9.00
CA ARG A 578 36.28 -3.79 -8.88
C ARG A 578 36.71 -3.33 -10.26
N THR A 579 36.87 -2.01 -10.39
CA THR A 579 37.37 -1.38 -11.61
C THR A 579 38.84 -1.03 -11.39
N ILE A 580 39.71 -1.62 -12.20
CA ILE A 580 41.17 -1.42 -12.17
C ILE A 580 41.53 -0.60 -13.41
N ALA A 581 41.91 0.66 -13.21
CA ALA A 581 42.42 1.52 -14.28
C ALA A 581 43.94 1.34 -14.40
N ILE A 582 44.42 0.91 -15.56
CA ILE A 582 45.85 0.76 -15.86
C ILE A 582 46.35 2.11 -16.37
N PRO A 583 47.30 2.77 -15.68
CA PRO A 583 47.84 4.05 -16.14
C PRO A 583 48.40 3.98 -17.57
N SER A 584 48.28 5.07 -18.33
CA SER A 584 48.78 5.14 -19.72
C SER A 584 50.30 5.10 -19.84
N GLY A 585 51.03 5.37 -18.75
CA GLY A 585 52.48 5.27 -18.67
C GLY A 585 53.02 3.92 -18.17
N THR A 586 52.14 2.94 -17.92
CA THR A 586 52.55 1.62 -17.43
C THR A 586 53.30 0.85 -18.51
N SER A 587 54.41 0.21 -18.14
CA SER A 587 55.21 -0.61 -19.07
C SER A 587 54.43 -1.85 -19.52
N ASP A 588 54.75 -2.36 -20.72
CA ASP A 588 54.08 -3.53 -21.33
C ASP A 588 54.42 -4.87 -20.62
N ASN A 589 55.21 -4.84 -19.54
CA ASN A 589 55.63 -6.00 -18.76
C ASN A 589 54.60 -6.45 -17.72
N LEU A 590 53.30 -6.41 -18.06
CA LEU A 590 52.23 -6.78 -17.14
C LEU A 590 52.07 -8.29 -17.00
N SER A 591 51.88 -8.76 -15.77
CA SER A 591 51.52 -10.14 -15.48
C SER A 591 50.15 -10.47 -16.09
N PRO A 592 49.95 -11.67 -16.66
CA PRO A 592 48.71 -12.06 -17.33
C PRO A 592 47.62 -12.52 -16.34
N SER A 593 47.60 -11.97 -15.13
CA SER A 593 46.64 -12.32 -14.09
C SER A 593 46.28 -11.11 -13.23
N VAL A 594 45.06 -11.15 -12.67
CA VAL A 594 44.65 -10.25 -11.59
C VAL A 594 44.67 -11.04 -10.30
N SER A 595 45.40 -10.55 -9.30
CA SER A 595 45.39 -11.14 -7.96
C SER A 595 44.29 -10.49 -7.14
N VAL A 596 43.40 -11.29 -6.59
CA VAL A 596 42.29 -10.82 -5.73
C VAL A 596 42.36 -11.49 -4.38
N GLY A 597 41.99 -10.75 -3.34
CA GLY A 597 41.96 -11.29 -1.99
C GLY A 597 41.32 -10.33 -1.01
N LEU A 598 41.42 -10.71 0.26
CA LEU A 598 40.85 -9.97 1.37
C LEU A 598 41.95 -9.58 2.35
N TYR A 599 41.83 -8.40 2.94
CA TYR A 599 42.77 -7.90 3.94
C TYR A 599 42.06 -7.12 5.05
N ARG A 600 42.74 -6.99 6.18
CA ARG A 600 42.29 -6.18 7.31
C ARG A 600 42.81 -4.75 7.16
N LEU A 601 41.92 -3.76 7.25
CA LEU A 601 42.32 -2.35 7.09
C LEU A 601 43.20 -1.86 8.26
N ASP A 602 42.97 -2.36 9.47
CA ASP A 602 43.61 -1.89 10.69
C ASP A 602 45.11 -2.24 10.77
N ASP A 603 45.50 -3.41 10.30
CA ASP A 603 46.90 -3.87 10.31
C ASP A 603 47.47 -4.18 8.91
N GLY A 604 46.67 -4.05 7.86
CA GLY A 604 47.04 -4.38 6.48
C GLY A 604 47.20 -5.88 6.21
N ARG A 605 46.87 -6.75 7.17
CA ARG A 605 47.15 -8.19 7.07
C ARG A 605 46.22 -8.83 6.04
N ARG A 606 46.81 -9.46 5.03
CA ARG A 606 46.07 -10.25 4.04
C ARG A 606 45.67 -11.61 4.59
N LEU A 607 44.52 -12.10 4.15
CA LEU A 607 43.96 -13.38 4.57
C LEU A 607 44.57 -14.52 3.73
N PRO A 608 45.02 -15.61 4.36
CA PRO A 608 45.51 -16.77 3.63
C PRO A 608 44.38 -17.39 2.81
N VAL A 609 44.70 -17.89 1.63
CA VAL A 609 43.75 -18.57 0.75
C VAL A 609 44.06 -20.06 0.64
N SER A 610 43.03 -20.89 0.73
CA SER A 610 43.08 -22.36 0.63
C SER A 610 42.06 -22.85 -0.40
N GLY A 611 42.25 -24.07 -0.94
CA GLY A 611 41.35 -24.64 -1.95
C GLY A 611 42.04 -25.70 -2.80
N ARG A 612 41.27 -26.36 -3.68
CA ARG A 612 41.83 -27.33 -4.65
C ARG A 612 42.24 -26.67 -5.97
N ASP A 613 41.94 -25.39 -6.13
CA ASP A 613 42.28 -24.61 -7.32
C ASP A 613 43.80 -24.35 -7.40
N GLY A 614 44.43 -24.59 -8.56
CA GLY A 614 45.87 -24.41 -8.76
C GLY A 614 46.32 -22.95 -8.90
N ARG A 615 45.40 -22.01 -8.62
CA ARG A 615 45.55 -20.55 -8.83
C ARG A 615 45.80 -19.78 -7.53
N LEU A 616 46.16 -20.48 -6.46
CA LEU A 616 46.39 -19.89 -5.14
C LEU A 616 47.83 -19.37 -5.03
N ALA A 617 47.99 -18.15 -4.53
CA ALA A 617 49.28 -17.51 -4.32
C ALA A 617 49.35 -16.94 -2.89
N GLY A 618 49.52 -17.82 -1.90
CA GLY A 618 49.67 -17.46 -0.48
C GLY A 618 48.41 -16.83 0.13
N ASP A 619 48.23 -15.53 -0.10
CA ASP A 619 47.15 -14.69 0.41
C ASP A 619 46.22 -14.12 -0.69
N ALA A 620 46.44 -14.53 -1.94
CA ALA A 620 45.66 -14.08 -3.08
C ALA A 620 45.25 -15.23 -4.01
N PHE A 621 44.07 -15.08 -4.61
CA PHE A 621 43.61 -15.91 -5.73
C PHE A 621 43.97 -15.24 -7.06
N GLN A 622 44.60 -15.99 -7.97
CA GLN A 622 45.00 -15.47 -9.29
C GLN A 622 43.95 -15.76 -10.37
N ILE A 623 43.31 -14.70 -10.85
CA ILE A 623 42.43 -14.75 -12.00
C ILE A 623 43.26 -14.65 -13.28
N ALA A 624 43.36 -15.75 -14.01
CA ALA A 624 44.03 -15.77 -15.31
C ALA A 624 43.26 -14.94 -16.34
N LEU A 625 43.95 -14.05 -17.05
CA LEU A 625 43.37 -13.21 -18.10
C LEU A 625 43.44 -13.90 -19.47
N PRO A 626 42.46 -13.65 -20.37
CA PRO A 626 42.50 -14.20 -21.72
C PRO A 626 43.75 -13.74 -22.49
N GLN A 627 44.47 -14.69 -23.10
CA GLN A 627 45.74 -14.40 -23.81
C GLN A 627 45.60 -14.24 -25.34
N LYS A 628 44.38 -14.16 -25.89
CA LYS A 628 44.14 -14.06 -27.34
C LYS A 628 43.89 -12.65 -27.81
#